data_AF-W6MPM9-F1
#
_entry.id   AF-W6MPM9-F1
#
_cell.length_a   1.000
_cell.length_b   1.000
_cell.length_c   1.000
_cell.angle_alpha   90.00
_cell.angle_beta   90.00
_cell.angle_gamma   90.00
#
_symmetry.space_group_name_H-M   'P 1'
#
loop_
_entity.id
_entity.type
_entity.pdbx_description
1 polymer ?
#
loop_
_entity_poly.entity_id
_entity_poly.type
_entity_poly.pdbx_seq_one_letter_code
_entity_poly.pdbx_strand_id
1 'polypeptide(L)'
;MDNSTTTFVVSLVIAFIFLRWFISTGDASQSVQPATPTPTTSTPVAKRTVKPIKREVTNDMVEIVQSILPKIPESEIRASLQKSGSVEVTVDELMLAEKNKTKTSFNFQDEKEFMILQSREAYLRKHKN
;
A
#
# COMPACT_ATOMS: atom_id res chain seq x y z
N MET A 1 2.13 22.50 -36.64
CA MET A 1 2.86 21.22 -36.56
C MET A 1 2.01 20.19 -37.27
N ASP A 2 2.62 19.45 -38.19
CA ASP A 2 1.90 18.49 -39.01
C ASP A 2 1.48 17.29 -38.16
N ASN A 3 0.32 16.69 -38.48
CA ASN A 3 -0.21 15.54 -37.73
C ASN A 3 0.81 14.38 -37.63
N SER A 4 1.72 14.29 -38.61
CA SER A 4 2.82 13.31 -38.64
C SER A 4 3.89 13.57 -37.56
N THR A 5 4.20 14.84 -37.28
CA THR A 5 5.11 15.22 -36.19
C THR A 5 4.50 14.87 -34.83
N THR A 6 3.19 15.12 -34.67
CA THR A 6 2.47 14.82 -33.43
C THR A 6 2.43 13.32 -33.15
N THR A 7 2.10 12.49 -34.13
CA THR A 7 2.05 11.03 -33.94
C THR A 7 3.42 10.42 -33.65
N PHE A 8 4.48 10.93 -34.29
CA PHE A 8 5.85 10.51 -34.02
C PHE A 8 6.26 10.79 -32.56
N VAL A 9 6.03 12.02 -32.07
CA VAL A 9 6.36 12.39 -30.69
C VAL A 9 5.54 11.58 -29.68
N VAL A 10 4.24 11.39 -29.94
CA VAL A 10 3.38 10.57 -29.07
C VAL A 10 3.86 9.12 -29.01
N SER A 11 4.27 8.53 -30.15
CA SER A 11 4.80 7.16 -30.15
C SER A 11 6.11 7.03 -29.35
N LEU A 12 6.97 8.06 -29.38
CA LEU A 12 8.22 8.09 -28.62
C LEU A 12 7.96 8.12 -27.12
N VAL A 13 6.99 8.91 -26.68
CA VAL A 13 6.60 8.97 -25.25
C VAL A 13 6.03 7.63 -24.79
N ILE A 14 5.17 7.00 -25.60
CA ILE A 14 4.60 5.69 -25.28
C ILE A 14 5.71 4.62 -25.19
N ALA A 15 6.59 4.56 -26.20
CA ALA A 15 7.72 3.64 -26.20
C ALA A 15 8.65 3.85 -24.99
N PHE A 16 8.88 5.10 -24.59
CA PHE A 16 9.67 5.43 -23.41
C PHE A 16 9.04 4.93 -22.11
N ILE A 17 7.71 5.04 -21.96
CA ILE A 17 6.99 4.51 -20.80
C ILE A 17 7.15 2.98 -20.73
N PHE A 18 6.98 2.29 -21.85
CA PHE A 18 7.19 0.84 -21.91
C PHE A 18 8.63 0.44 -21.57
N LEU A 19 9.62 1.16 -22.10
CA LEU A 19 11.02 0.90 -21.81
C LEU A 19 11.37 1.17 -20.34
N ARG A 20 10.87 2.28 -19.79
CA ARG A 20 11.05 2.64 -18.38
C ARG A 20 10.43 1.61 -17.45
N TRP A 21 9.30 1.04 -17.84
CA TRP A 21 8.63 -0.03 -17.11
C TRP A 21 9.39 -1.36 -17.24
N PHE A 22 9.86 -1.72 -18.45
CA PHE A 22 10.58 -2.97 -18.72
C PHE A 22 11.93 -3.07 -18.00
N ILE A 23 12.66 -1.96 -17.85
CA ILE A 23 13.95 -1.94 -17.13
C ILE A 23 13.75 -2.08 -15.62
N SER A 24 12.65 -1.56 -15.05
CA SER A 24 12.36 -1.68 -13.61
C SER A 24 11.99 -3.10 -13.16
N THR A 25 11.69 -4.00 -14.08
CA THR A 25 11.45 -5.43 -13.79
C THR A 25 12.73 -6.28 -13.90
N GLY A 26 13.88 -5.69 -14.23
CA GLY A 26 15.12 -6.40 -14.57
C GLY A 26 16.08 -6.75 -13.42
N ASP A 27 15.81 -6.36 -12.17
CA ASP A 27 16.68 -6.67 -11.03
C ASP A 27 16.44 -8.10 -10.50
N ALA A 28 16.75 -9.10 -11.33
CA ALA A 28 16.81 -10.49 -10.92
C ALA A 28 18.11 -11.10 -11.43
N SER A 29 19.23 -10.77 -10.78
CA SER A 29 20.41 -11.66 -10.62
C SER A 29 21.58 -10.90 -9.98
N GLN A 30 21.75 -11.02 -8.66
CA GLN A 30 23.09 -11.17 -8.08
C GLN A 30 23.07 -12.21 -6.96
N SER A 31 23.74 -13.31 -7.28
CA SER A 31 23.97 -14.51 -6.49
C SER A 31 24.98 -14.30 -5.36
N VAL A 32 24.75 -14.89 -4.20
CA VAL A 32 25.84 -15.50 -3.41
C VAL A 32 25.33 -16.78 -2.71
N GLN A 33 25.80 -17.94 -3.18
CA GLN A 33 25.89 -19.20 -2.44
C GLN A 33 27.35 -19.65 -2.51
N PRO A 34 27.97 -20.10 -1.38
CA PRO A 34 28.38 -21.52 -1.25
C PRO A 34 28.22 -22.05 0.21
N ALA A 35 27.57 -23.20 0.46
CA ALA A 35 28.13 -24.58 0.62
C ALA A 35 28.32 -25.02 2.11
N THR A 36 27.46 -25.87 2.73
CA THR A 36 27.59 -27.37 2.96
C THR A 36 27.97 -27.70 4.45
N PRO A 37 27.86 -28.92 5.05
CA PRO A 37 26.79 -29.95 5.26
C PRO A 37 26.52 -30.39 6.77
N THR A 38 25.37 -31.06 7.05
CA THR A 38 24.95 -32.16 8.03
C THR A 38 25.62 -32.32 9.44
N PRO A 39 25.13 -33.09 10.48
CA PRO A 39 23.91 -33.90 10.73
C PRO A 39 23.17 -33.51 12.06
N THR A 40 22.02 -34.03 12.52
CA THR A 40 21.82 -35.38 13.12
C THR A 40 20.43 -35.44 13.81
N THR A 41 19.87 -36.65 13.87
CA THR A 41 19.05 -37.20 14.97
C THR A 41 17.53 -36.99 14.97
N SER A 42 16.87 -38.13 14.71
CA SER A 42 15.50 -38.51 14.97
C SER A 42 15.09 -38.56 16.46
N THR A 43 13.81 -38.25 16.72
CA THR A 43 12.91 -38.66 17.86
C THR A 43 13.15 -38.10 19.27
N PRO A 44 12.15 -38.01 20.20
CA PRO A 44 10.71 -38.37 20.12
C PRO A 44 9.71 -37.28 20.59
N VAL A 45 8.43 -37.62 20.40
CA VAL A 45 7.18 -36.87 20.66
C VAL A 45 7.04 -36.41 22.12
N ALA A 46 7.10 -35.11 22.36
CA ALA A 46 6.58 -34.48 23.58
C ALA A 46 5.39 -33.59 23.21
N LYS A 47 4.21 -33.88 23.77
CA LYS A 47 2.98 -33.07 23.65
C LYS A 47 3.22 -31.69 24.25
N ARG A 48 3.83 -30.79 23.50
CA ARG A 48 3.90 -29.36 23.81
C ARG A 48 2.52 -28.78 23.57
N THR A 49 1.94 -28.18 24.61
CA THR A 49 0.90 -27.16 24.48
C THR A 49 1.42 -26.14 23.48
N VAL A 50 0.92 -26.22 22.25
CA VAL A 50 1.30 -25.33 21.15
C VAL A 50 0.75 -23.96 21.52
N LYS A 51 1.55 -23.16 22.21
CA LYS A 51 1.32 -21.72 22.24
C LYS A 51 1.31 -21.28 20.78
N PRO A 52 0.28 -20.55 20.31
CA PRO A 52 0.25 -20.08 18.95
C PRO A 52 1.52 -19.27 18.72
N ILE A 53 2.39 -19.78 17.86
CA ILE A 53 3.61 -19.11 17.45
C ILE A 53 3.13 -17.87 16.70
N LYS A 54 3.09 -16.74 17.41
CA LYS A 54 2.95 -15.44 16.76
C LYS A 54 4.17 -15.33 15.85
N ARG A 55 3.95 -15.36 14.53
CA ARG A 55 5.01 -15.19 13.55
C ARG A 55 5.66 -13.84 13.84
N GLU A 56 6.97 -13.85 14.09
CA GLU A 56 7.72 -12.62 14.24
C GLU A 56 7.70 -11.89 12.90
N VAL A 57 7.39 -10.60 12.94
CA VAL A 57 7.42 -9.75 11.75
C VAL A 57 8.88 -9.53 11.40
N THR A 58 9.33 -10.02 10.25
CA THR A 58 10.69 -9.78 9.77
C THR A 58 10.80 -8.39 9.14
N ASN A 59 11.99 -7.81 9.14
CA ASN A 59 12.23 -6.53 8.47
C ASN A 59 11.95 -6.63 6.96
N ASP A 60 12.23 -7.77 6.33
CA ASP A 60 11.93 -8.03 4.92
C ASP A 60 10.44 -7.87 4.61
N MET A 61 9.57 -8.38 5.49
CA MET A 61 8.12 -8.22 5.32
C MET A 61 7.70 -6.74 5.34
N VAL A 62 8.34 -5.92 6.19
CA VAL A 62 8.08 -4.48 6.27
C VAL A 62 8.58 -3.76 5.02
N GLU A 63 9.79 -4.09 4.56
CA GLU A 63 10.40 -3.47 3.38
C GLU A 63 9.57 -3.73 2.11
N ILE A 64 9.06 -4.95 1.94
CA ILE A 64 8.19 -5.28 0.80
C ILE A 64 6.92 -4.43 0.84
N VAL A 65 6.23 -4.32 1.98
CA VAL A 65 5.04 -3.48 2.10
C VAL A 65 5.38 -2.00 1.87
N GLN A 66 6.49 -1.51 2.42
CA GLN A 66 6.94 -0.12 2.27
C GLN A 66 7.23 0.23 0.79
N SER A 67 7.76 -0.71 0.02
CA SER A 67 8.00 -0.54 -1.42
C SER A 67 6.70 -0.32 -2.22
N ILE A 68 5.61 -0.95 -1.78
CA ILE A 68 4.28 -0.84 -2.41
C ILE A 68 3.53 0.40 -1.90
N LEU A 69 3.68 0.70 -0.61
CA LEU A 69 2.94 1.75 0.11
C LEU A 69 3.91 2.73 0.80
N PRO A 70 4.65 3.55 0.04
CA PRO A 70 5.71 4.40 0.59
C PRO A 70 5.20 5.54 1.49
N LYS A 71 3.90 5.81 1.47
CA LYS A 71 3.25 6.87 2.27
C LYS A 71 2.85 6.40 3.67
N ILE A 72 2.86 5.09 3.92
CA ILE A 72 2.44 4.52 5.20
C ILE A 72 3.68 4.39 6.11
N PRO A 73 3.58 4.77 7.40
CA PRO A 73 4.69 4.64 8.33
C PRO A 73 4.96 3.17 8.68
N GLU A 74 6.24 2.82 8.84
CA GLU A 74 6.68 1.46 9.19
C GLU A 74 6.03 0.93 10.47
N SER A 75 5.70 1.79 11.43
CA SER A 75 5.02 1.40 12.66
C SER A 75 3.63 0.82 12.40
N GLU A 76 2.90 1.37 11.43
CA GLU A 76 1.57 0.92 11.04
C GLU A 76 1.64 -0.36 10.21
N ILE A 77 2.62 -0.44 9.32
CA ILE A 77 2.93 -1.65 8.56
C ILE A 77 3.27 -2.81 9.51
N ARG A 78 4.15 -2.59 10.49
CA ARG A 78 4.51 -3.61 11.49
C ARG A 78 3.28 -4.06 12.28
N ALA A 79 2.44 -3.13 12.73
CA ALA A 79 1.23 -3.48 13.47
C ALA A 79 0.26 -4.32 12.63
N SER A 80 0.07 -3.98 11.36
CA SER A 80 -0.79 -4.74 10.44
C SER A 80 -0.19 -6.11 10.10
N LEU A 81 1.12 -6.20 9.83
CA LEU A 81 1.83 -7.48 9.63
C LEU A 81 1.78 -8.37 10.87
N GLN A 82 1.80 -7.79 12.07
CA GLN A 82 1.71 -8.55 13.32
C GLN A 82 0.30 -9.12 13.54
N LYS A 83 -0.72 -8.48 12.98
CA LYS A 83 -2.12 -8.91 13.01
C LYS A 83 -2.42 -9.95 11.92
N SER A 84 -1.97 -9.70 10.69
CA SER A 84 -2.27 -10.54 9.52
C SER A 84 -1.31 -11.72 9.39
N GLY A 85 -0.04 -11.55 9.76
CA GLY A 85 1.03 -12.53 9.54
C GLY A 85 1.38 -12.76 8.07
N SER A 86 0.90 -11.91 7.15
CA SER A 86 1.10 -12.01 5.69
C SER A 86 1.21 -10.62 5.07
N VAL A 87 2.13 -10.49 4.12
CA VAL A 87 2.39 -9.25 3.40
C VAL A 87 1.20 -8.87 2.53
N GLU A 88 0.66 -9.84 1.80
CA GLU A 88 -0.43 -9.68 0.84
C GLU A 88 -1.70 -9.13 1.51
N VAL A 89 -2.11 -9.78 2.61
CA VAL A 89 -3.29 -9.37 3.38
C VAL A 89 -3.10 -7.97 3.98
N THR A 90 -1.87 -7.65 4.39
CA THR A 90 -1.53 -6.32 4.94
C THR A 90 -1.65 -5.24 3.88
N VAL A 91 -1.13 -5.48 2.68
CA VAL A 91 -1.22 -4.52 1.56
C VAL A 91 -2.67 -4.25 1.21
N ASP A 92 -3.51 -5.28 1.12
CA ASP A 92 -4.93 -5.13 0.81
C ASP A 92 -5.67 -4.34 1.89
N GLU A 93 -5.45 -4.66 3.17
CA GLU A 93 -6.08 -3.95 4.30
C GLU A 93 -5.67 -2.47 4.33
N LEU A 94 -4.38 -2.18 4.11
CA LEU A 94 -3.85 -0.82 4.10
C LEU A 94 -4.31 -0.01 2.88
N MET A 95 -4.38 -0.63 1.69
CA MET A 95 -4.93 0.02 0.50
C MET A 95 -6.40 0.38 0.69
N LEU A 96 -7.17 -0.51 1.32
CA LEU A 96 -8.57 -0.24 1.63
C LEU A 96 -8.72 0.88 2.66
N ALA A 97 -7.85 0.92 3.67
CA ALA A 97 -7.82 1.99 4.68
C ALA A 97 -7.54 3.36 4.04
N GLU A 98 -6.54 3.45 3.16
CA GLU A 98 -6.23 4.68 2.40
C GLU A 98 -7.40 5.14 1.53
N LYS A 99 -8.05 4.19 0.84
CA LYS A 99 -9.24 4.47 0.02
C LYS A 99 -10.41 5.00 0.86
N ASN A 100 -10.56 4.55 2.09
CA ASN A 100 -11.61 5.03 2.99
C ASN A 100 -11.27 6.41 3.56
N LYS A 101 -10.01 6.65 3.93
CA LYS A 101 -9.54 7.93 4.49
C LYS A 101 -9.70 9.09 3.51
N THR A 102 -9.45 8.84 2.22
CA THR A 102 -9.66 9.81 1.13
C THR A 102 -11.15 10.11 0.92
N LYS A 103 -12.03 9.11 0.95
CA LYS A 103 -13.48 9.30 0.82
C LYS A 103 -14.11 10.08 1.98
N THR A 104 -13.66 9.82 3.20
CA THR A 104 -14.18 10.52 4.39
C THR A 104 -13.75 12.00 4.40
N SER A 105 -12.51 12.29 4.00
CA SER A 105 -12.03 13.68 3.94
C SER A 105 -12.76 14.50 2.88
N PHE A 106 -13.18 13.87 1.79
CA PHE A 106 -13.94 14.54 0.73
C PHE A 106 -15.39 14.86 1.16
N ASN A 107 -16.08 13.93 1.83
CA ASN A 107 -17.47 14.17 2.29
C ASN A 107 -17.59 15.22 3.39
N PHE A 108 -16.60 15.30 4.29
CA PHE A 108 -16.71 16.16 5.47
C PHE A 108 -16.59 17.66 5.16
N GLN A 109 -15.92 18.02 4.07
CA GLN A 109 -15.81 19.41 3.64
C GLN A 109 -17.11 19.87 2.95
N ASP A 110 -17.69 19.02 2.09
CA ASP A 110 -18.93 19.32 1.38
C ASP A 110 -20.13 19.43 2.33
N GLU A 111 -20.20 18.61 3.39
CA GLU A 111 -21.29 18.66 4.36
C GLU A 111 -21.27 19.94 5.21
N LYS A 112 -20.08 20.45 5.55
CA LYS A 112 -19.93 21.70 6.31
C LYS A 112 -20.35 22.93 5.51
N GLU A 113 -19.95 23.00 4.25
CA GLU A 113 -20.37 24.09 3.36
C GLU A 113 -21.89 24.10 3.19
N PHE A 114 -22.51 22.91 3.08
CA PHE A 114 -23.96 22.79 2.97
C PHE A 114 -24.69 23.23 4.25
N MET A 115 -24.16 22.88 5.43
CA MET A 115 -24.70 23.34 6.72
C MET A 115 -24.58 24.85 6.92
N ILE A 116 -23.45 25.45 6.52
CA ILE A 116 -23.23 26.90 6.62
C ILE A 116 -24.20 27.65 5.70
N LEU A 117 -24.42 27.15 4.49
CA LEU A 117 -25.37 27.75 3.54
C LEU A 117 -26.82 27.66 4.04
N GLN A 118 -27.26 26.52 4.58
CA GLN A 118 -28.60 26.42 5.16
C GLN A 118 -28.80 27.34 6.37
N SER A 119 -27.79 27.43 7.25
CA SER A 119 -27.86 28.32 8.42
C SER A 119 -27.98 29.78 8.00
N ARG A 120 -27.28 30.17 6.93
CA ARG A 120 -27.33 31.52 6.36
C ARG A 120 -28.70 31.83 5.75
N GLU A 121 -29.27 30.91 4.98
CA GLU A 121 -30.62 31.04 4.42
C GLU A 121 -31.70 31.14 5.50
N ALA A 122 -31.61 30.31 6.54
CA ALA A 122 -32.52 30.35 7.68
C ALA A 122 -32.45 31.69 8.45
N TYR A 123 -31.24 32.23 8.63
CA TYR A 123 -31.03 33.51 9.30
C TYR A 123 -31.63 34.69 8.51
N LEU A 124 -31.39 34.72 7.19
CA LEU A 124 -31.91 35.77 6.31
C LEU A 124 -33.44 35.77 6.25
N ARG A 125 -34.07 34.59 6.29
CA ARG A 125 -35.53 34.46 6.31
C ARG A 125 -36.16 35.02 7.58
N LYS A 126 -35.48 34.91 8.73
CA LYS A 126 -35.98 35.37 10.03
C LYS A 126 -35.95 36.90 10.20
N HIS A 127 -35.07 37.59 9.48
CA HIS A 127 -34.88 39.05 9.57
C HIS A 127 -35.53 39.85 8.43
N LYS A 128 -36.26 39.18 7.52
CA LYS A 128 -36.93 39.81 6.36
C LYS A 128 -38.43 40.07 6.55
N ASN A 129 -38.97 39.78 7.74
CA ASN A 129 -40.33 40.15 8.17
C ASN A 129 -40.23 41.11 9.37
#